data_AF-A0A7S2NRF6-F1
#
_entry.id   AF-A0A7S2NRF6-F1
#
_cell.length_a   1.000
_cell.length_b   1.000
_cell.length_c   1.000
_cell.angle_alpha   90.00
_cell.angle_beta   90.00
_cell.angle_gamma   90.00
#
_symmetry.space_group_name_H-M   'P 1'
#
loop_
_entity.id
_entity.type
_entity.pdbx_description
1 polymer ?
#
loop_
_entity_poly.entity_id
_entity_poly.type
_entity_poly.pdbx_seq_one_letter_code
_entity_poly.pdbx_strand_id
1 'polypeptide(L)'
;GVFYDQPRLCFHIDDPAVSALTKYYGKNLKDGEDVLDICSSWVSHYPTEWKGGNVVGLGMNEYELSQNKQLSSYNVKDLNEDPTFPYEDNSFDKVTCVVSIDYLNKPKQVFAEIARVLRPGGTCMLAMSNRCFPTKAFRIWLMTSEYL
;
A
#
# COMPACT_ATOMS: atom_id res chain seq x y z
N GLY A 1 -2.38 14.12 16.07
CA GLY A 1 -3.69 13.72 16.63
C GLY A 1 -3.61 12.28 17.11
N VAL A 2 -4.19 11.98 18.27
CA VAL A 2 -4.00 10.76 19.11
C VAL A 2 -4.62 9.48 18.50
N PHE A 3 -4.51 9.26 17.19
CA PHE A 3 -5.12 8.11 16.51
C PHE A 3 -4.11 7.01 16.11
N TYR A 4 -2.81 7.33 16.10
CA TYR A 4 -1.72 6.42 15.66
C TYR A 4 -0.89 5.83 16.81
N ASP A 5 -1.24 6.11 18.06
CA ASP A 5 -0.40 5.81 19.24
C ASP A 5 -0.62 4.39 19.82
N GLN A 6 -1.51 3.60 19.23
CA GLN A 6 -1.75 2.21 19.64
C GLN A 6 -1.60 1.24 18.45
N PRO A 7 -0.57 0.36 18.48
CA PRO A 7 -0.38 -0.66 17.47
C PRO A 7 -1.61 -1.56 17.39
N ARG A 8 -2.19 -1.67 16.19
CA ARG A 8 -3.28 -2.60 15.93
C ARG A 8 -2.75 -3.75 15.08
N LEU A 9 -2.19 -4.75 15.76
CA LEU A 9 -1.85 -6.04 15.16
C LEU A 9 -3.12 -6.87 14.90
N CYS A 10 -4.09 -6.30 14.18
CA CYS A 10 -5.30 -6.98 13.74
C CYS A 10 -5.38 -6.91 12.22
N PHE A 11 -5.74 -8.02 11.57
CA PHE A 11 -6.00 -7.99 10.13
C PHE A 11 -7.19 -7.06 9.85
N HIS A 12 -6.97 -6.01 9.07
CA HIS A 12 -8.01 -5.04 8.70
C HIS A 12 -8.96 -5.55 7.60
N ILE A 13 -8.71 -6.76 7.08
CA ILE A 13 -9.47 -7.46 6.05
C ILE A 13 -9.75 -8.90 6.50
N ASP A 14 -10.89 -9.47 6.09
CA ASP A 14 -11.25 -10.84 6.45
C ASP A 14 -10.43 -11.90 5.70
N ASP A 15 -10.34 -13.12 6.24
CA ASP A 15 -9.51 -14.19 5.67
C ASP A 15 -9.80 -14.46 4.17
N PRO A 16 -11.06 -14.41 3.68
CA PRO A 16 -11.34 -14.51 2.25
C PRO A 16 -10.71 -13.38 1.42
N ALA A 17 -10.78 -12.13 1.89
CA ALA A 17 -10.14 -11.01 1.22
C ALA A 17 -8.62 -11.12 1.22
N VAL A 18 -8.01 -11.55 2.33
CA VAL A 18 -6.57 -11.85 2.40
C VAL A 18 -6.20 -12.90 1.37
N SER A 19 -6.91 -14.02 1.34
CA SER A 19 -6.65 -15.14 0.42
C SER A 19 -6.78 -14.71 -1.05
N ALA A 20 -7.82 -13.95 -1.38
CA ALA A 20 -8.01 -13.42 -2.73
C ALA A 20 -6.89 -12.46 -3.14
N LEU A 21 -6.46 -11.57 -2.22
CA LEU A 21 -5.37 -10.63 -2.45
C LEU A 21 -4.04 -11.34 -2.62
N THR A 22 -3.70 -12.27 -1.74
CA THR A 22 -2.48 -13.08 -1.87
C THR A 22 -2.45 -13.86 -3.18
N LYS A 23 -3.58 -14.46 -3.58
CA LYS A 23 -3.70 -15.14 -4.89
C LYS A 23 -3.54 -14.18 -6.07
N TYR A 24 -4.04 -12.95 -5.95
CA TYR A 24 -3.86 -11.93 -6.96
C TYR A 24 -2.37 -11.56 -7.09
N TYR A 25 -1.69 -11.31 -5.98
CA TYR A 25 -0.26 -11.03 -5.98
C TYR A 25 0.57 -12.17 -6.55
N GLY A 26 0.27 -13.44 -6.21
CA GLY A 26 0.99 -14.59 -6.77
C GLY A 26 0.87 -14.77 -8.28
N LYS A 27 -0.08 -14.09 -8.93
CA LYS A 27 -0.20 -14.07 -10.40
C LYS A 27 0.50 -12.89 -11.06
N ASN A 28 0.73 -11.81 -10.32
CA ASN A 28 1.10 -10.51 -10.88
C ASN A 28 2.48 -10.02 -10.41
N LEU A 29 3.00 -10.56 -9.30
CA LEU A 29 4.37 -10.38 -8.85
C LEU A 29 5.25 -11.49 -9.44
N LYS A 30 6.43 -11.10 -9.92
CA LYS A 30 7.46 -12.03 -10.36
C LYS A 30 8.61 -12.03 -9.35
N ASP A 31 9.31 -13.15 -9.24
CA ASP A 31 10.50 -13.23 -8.39
C ASP A 31 11.55 -12.21 -8.85
N GLY A 32 12.19 -11.57 -7.88
CA GLY A 32 13.22 -10.55 -8.09
C GLY A 32 12.70 -9.15 -8.43
N GLU A 33 11.38 -8.93 -8.55
CA GLU A 33 10.83 -7.59 -8.76
C GLU A 33 11.02 -6.70 -7.52
N ASP A 34 11.36 -5.43 -7.75
CA ASP A 34 11.42 -4.41 -6.72
C ASP A 34 10.02 -3.82 -6.51
N VAL A 35 9.56 -3.81 -5.25
CA VAL A 35 8.20 -3.44 -4.88
C VAL A 35 8.22 -2.34 -3.83
N LEU A 36 7.45 -1.28 -4.06
CA LEU A 36 7.14 -0.28 -3.04
C LEU A 36 5.72 -0.50 -2.51
N ASP A 37 5.60 -0.81 -1.23
CA ASP A 37 4.33 -0.94 -0.52
C ASP A 37 3.99 0.38 0.19
N ILE A 38 3.09 1.17 -0.38
CA ILE A 38 2.67 2.44 0.20
C ILE A 38 1.53 2.26 1.19
N CYS A 39 1.54 3.08 2.24
CA CYS A 39 0.69 2.92 3.41
C CYS A 39 0.88 1.54 4.08
N SER A 40 2.11 1.01 4.01
CA SER A 40 2.46 -0.28 4.60
C SER A 40 2.33 -0.26 6.12
N SER A 41 2.07 -1.45 6.67
CA SER A 41 2.04 -1.74 8.10
C SER A 41 2.80 -3.05 8.34
N TRP A 42 2.40 -3.84 9.33
CA TRP A 42 3.05 -5.08 9.78
C TRP A 42 2.88 -6.28 8.85
N VAL A 43 2.04 -6.19 7.82
CA VAL A 43 1.83 -7.25 6.81
C VAL A 43 1.36 -6.66 5.47
N SER A 44 1.97 -7.10 4.37
CA SER A 44 1.64 -6.68 2.99
C SER A 44 0.78 -7.69 2.20
N HIS A 45 0.55 -8.89 2.78
CA HIS A 45 -0.23 -9.99 2.20
C HIS A 45 0.33 -10.62 0.90
N TYR A 46 1.64 -10.53 0.68
CA TYR A 46 2.29 -11.23 -0.42
C TYR A 46 2.30 -12.75 -0.20
N PRO A 47 2.40 -13.56 -1.28
CA PRO A 47 2.55 -15.00 -1.14
C PRO A 47 3.82 -15.33 -0.34
N THR A 48 3.73 -16.28 0.57
CA THR A 48 4.86 -16.66 1.46
C THR A 48 6.05 -17.23 0.70
N GLU A 49 5.80 -17.82 -0.46
CA GLU A 49 6.78 -18.45 -1.35
C GLU A 49 7.39 -17.49 -2.35
N TRP A 50 6.80 -16.31 -2.55
CA TRP A 50 7.29 -15.31 -3.48
C TRP A 50 8.58 -14.67 -2.95
N LYS A 51 9.55 -14.47 -3.85
CA LYS A 51 10.85 -13.91 -3.52
C LYS A 51 11.03 -12.55 -4.18
N GLY A 52 10.69 -11.49 -3.46
CA GLY A 52 10.93 -10.13 -3.92
C GLY A 52 12.41 -9.80 -4.08
N GLY A 53 12.71 -8.79 -4.90
CA GLY A 53 14.01 -8.12 -4.94
C GLY A 53 14.14 -7.17 -3.75
N ASN A 54 14.06 -5.88 -4.00
CA ASN A 54 13.96 -4.85 -2.98
C ASN A 54 12.49 -4.54 -2.66
N VAL A 55 11.99 -5.01 -1.52
CA VAL A 55 10.61 -4.81 -1.07
C VAL A 55 10.58 -3.74 0.02
N VAL A 56 10.21 -2.52 -0.33
CA VAL A 56 10.28 -1.36 0.57
C VAL A 56 8.88 -0.99 1.06
N GLY A 57 8.71 -0.83 2.37
CA GLY A 57 7.47 -0.30 2.95
C GLY A 57 7.54 1.19 3.22
N LEU A 58 6.51 1.94 2.85
CA LEU A 58 6.34 3.35 3.19
C LEU A 58 5.08 3.50 4.03
N GLY A 59 5.22 3.80 5.32
CA GLY A 59 4.09 3.83 6.25
C GLY A 59 4.28 4.81 7.41
N MET A 60 3.29 4.97 8.27
CA MET A 60 3.31 5.98 9.33
C MET A 60 3.81 5.47 10.68
N ASN A 61 3.81 4.16 10.90
CA ASN A 61 4.13 3.57 12.19
C ASN A 61 5.39 2.70 12.09
N GLU A 62 6.48 3.17 12.71
CA GLU A 62 7.76 2.47 12.70
C GLU A 62 7.68 1.07 13.29
N TYR A 63 6.96 0.91 14.39
CA TYR A 63 6.83 -0.38 15.05
C TYR A 63 6.12 -1.39 14.13
N GLU A 64 4.99 -1.02 13.54
CA GLU A 64 4.28 -1.89 12.60
C GLU A 64 5.18 -2.26 11.41
N LEU A 65 5.83 -1.29 10.78
CA LEU A 65 6.75 -1.54 9.66
C LEU A 65 7.89 -2.49 10.05
N SER A 66 8.47 -2.33 11.25
CA SER A 66 9.53 -3.21 11.77
C SER A 66 9.08 -4.66 11.98
N GLN A 67 7.77 -4.90 12.15
CA GLN A 67 7.22 -6.25 12.30
C GLN A 67 6.90 -6.92 10.95
N ASN A 68 6.96 -6.18 9.83
CA ASN A 68 6.65 -6.73 8.52
C ASN A 68 7.82 -7.51 7.93
N LYS A 69 7.77 -8.82 8.11
CA LYS A 69 8.79 -9.77 7.63
C LYS A 69 8.88 -9.89 6.11
N GLN A 70 7.97 -9.29 5.37
CA GLN A 70 7.99 -9.29 3.90
C GLN A 70 8.76 -8.10 3.31
N LEU A 71 9.15 -7.13 4.15
CA LEU A 71 9.92 -5.97 3.71
C LEU A 71 11.43 -6.24 3.85
N SER A 72 12.20 -5.79 2.85
CA SER A 72 13.66 -5.68 2.95
C SER A 72 14.08 -4.43 3.73
N SER A 73 13.27 -3.36 3.66
CA SER A 73 13.50 -2.09 4.34
C SER A 73 12.21 -1.27 4.43
N TYR A 74 12.22 -0.19 5.22
CA TYR A 74 11.07 0.70 5.31
C TYR A 74 11.46 2.16 5.55
N ASN A 75 10.54 3.07 5.24
CA ASN A 75 10.60 4.49 5.59
C ASN A 75 9.33 4.92 6.31
N VAL A 76 9.50 5.69 7.39
CA VAL A 76 8.38 6.27 8.13
C VAL A 76 8.02 7.62 7.51
N LYS A 77 6.79 7.75 7.00
CA LYS A 77 6.29 8.98 6.38
C LYS A 77 4.76 9.05 6.41
N ASP A 78 4.24 10.24 6.74
CA ASP A 78 2.84 10.59 6.53
C ASP A 78 2.63 11.25 5.16
N LEU A 79 2.01 10.51 4.23
CA LEU A 79 1.70 11.00 2.88
C LEU A 79 0.61 12.09 2.85
N ASN A 80 -0.16 12.25 3.93
CA ASN A 80 -1.12 13.36 4.06
C ASN A 80 -0.41 14.67 4.43
N GLU A 81 0.70 14.61 5.17
CA GLU A 81 1.54 15.77 5.46
C GLU A 81 2.40 16.13 4.24
N ASP A 82 3.18 15.18 3.73
CA ASP A 82 4.02 15.33 2.55
C ASP A 82 3.85 14.13 1.60
N PRO A 83 3.21 14.31 0.43
CA PRO A 83 2.95 13.22 -0.50
C PRO A 83 4.20 12.77 -1.27
N THR A 84 5.34 13.44 -1.13
CA THR A 84 6.57 13.17 -1.90
C THR A 84 7.25 11.87 -1.44
N PHE A 85 7.49 10.94 -2.36
CA PHE A 85 8.14 9.68 -2.06
C PHE A 85 9.66 9.87 -1.97
N PRO A 86 10.33 9.30 -0.94
CA PRO A 86 11.77 9.46 -0.74
C PRO A 86 12.61 8.53 -1.64
N TYR A 87 12.22 8.39 -2.91
CA TYR A 87 12.86 7.48 -3.87
C TYR A 87 13.12 8.17 -5.20
N GLU A 88 14.12 7.69 -5.93
CA GLU A 88 14.46 8.19 -7.26
C GLU A 88 13.41 7.74 -8.30
N ASP A 89 13.41 8.43 -9.43
CA ASP A 89 12.57 8.06 -10.58
C ASP A 89 12.90 6.63 -11.06
N ASN A 90 11.90 5.88 -11.53
CA ASN A 90 12.09 4.55 -12.11
C ASN A 90 12.82 3.55 -11.17
N SER A 91 12.54 3.61 -9.88
CA SER A 91 13.17 2.76 -8.86
C SER A 91 12.48 1.42 -8.62
N PHE A 92 11.20 1.27 -8.99
CA PHE A 92 10.41 0.07 -8.67
C PHE A 92 9.71 -0.52 -9.89
N ASP A 93 9.54 -1.84 -9.90
CA ASP A 93 8.73 -2.55 -10.90
C ASP A 93 7.24 -2.48 -10.54
N LYS A 94 6.95 -2.51 -9.24
CA LYS A 94 5.58 -2.51 -8.70
C LYS A 94 5.41 -1.49 -7.59
N VAL A 95 4.22 -0.90 -7.54
CA VAL A 95 3.74 -0.19 -6.35
C VAL A 95 2.46 -0.86 -5.87
N THR A 96 2.37 -1.17 -4.59
CA THR A 96 1.18 -1.77 -3.96
C THR A 96 0.59 -0.82 -2.93
N CYS A 97 -0.72 -0.88 -2.74
CA CYS A 97 -1.41 -0.23 -1.62
C CYS A 97 -2.63 -1.06 -1.24
N VAL A 98 -2.70 -1.49 0.02
CA VAL A 98 -3.77 -2.36 0.52
C VAL A 98 -4.62 -1.59 1.53
N VAL A 99 -5.91 -1.45 1.21
CA VAL A 99 -6.98 -0.81 2.03
C VAL A 99 -6.62 0.53 2.67
N SER A 100 -5.82 1.33 1.96
CA SER A 100 -5.31 2.59 2.53
C SER A 100 -5.40 3.81 1.59
N ILE A 101 -5.55 3.59 0.27
CA ILE A 101 -5.55 4.68 -0.72
C ILE A 101 -6.71 5.67 -0.51
N ASP A 102 -7.82 5.19 0.04
CA ASP A 102 -9.05 5.93 0.35
C ASP A 102 -8.89 6.94 1.51
N TYR A 103 -7.81 6.84 2.28
CA TYR A 103 -7.49 7.75 3.39
C TYR A 103 -6.53 8.88 3.01
N LEU A 104 -6.04 8.91 1.77
CA LEU A 104 -5.10 9.94 1.32
C LEU A 104 -5.84 11.20 0.86
N ASN A 105 -5.46 12.35 1.41
CA ASN A 105 -6.06 13.67 1.14
C ASN A 105 -5.48 14.38 -0.10
N LYS A 106 -4.39 13.85 -0.65
CA LYS A 106 -3.65 14.37 -1.81
C LYS A 106 -3.49 13.30 -2.90
N PRO A 107 -4.59 12.64 -3.36
CA PRO A 107 -4.49 11.48 -4.24
C PRO A 107 -3.79 11.83 -5.55
N LYS A 108 -4.05 13.00 -6.15
CA LYS A 108 -3.39 13.41 -7.40
C LYS A 108 -1.87 13.47 -7.25
N GLN A 109 -1.36 14.03 -6.16
CA GLN A 109 0.08 14.09 -5.91
C GLN A 109 0.66 12.69 -5.67
N VAL A 110 -0.02 11.87 -4.88
CA VAL A 110 0.40 10.50 -4.61
C VAL A 110 0.46 9.68 -5.90
N PHE A 111 -0.57 9.75 -6.76
CA PHE A 111 -0.55 9.07 -8.06
C PHE A 111 0.54 9.58 -9.00
N ALA A 112 0.88 10.87 -8.94
CA ALA A 112 2.03 11.40 -9.68
C ALA A 112 3.35 10.81 -9.17
N GLU A 113 3.53 10.68 -7.86
CA GLU A 113 4.70 10.05 -7.26
C GLU A 113 4.78 8.55 -7.56
N ILE A 114 3.64 7.84 -7.52
CA ILE A 114 3.55 6.44 -7.97
C ILE A 114 4.06 6.32 -9.41
N ALA A 115 3.57 7.17 -10.32
CA ALA A 115 4.00 7.16 -11.71
C ALA A 115 5.50 7.49 -11.87
N ARG A 116 6.03 8.41 -11.06
CA ARG A 116 7.43 8.83 -11.08
C ARG A 116 8.39 7.70 -10.66
N VAL A 117 8.07 7.00 -9.57
CA VAL A 117 8.96 5.96 -9.01
C VAL A 117 8.84 4.62 -9.75
N LEU A 118 7.77 4.40 -10.53
CA LEU A 118 7.63 3.22 -11.36
C LEU A 118 8.56 3.29 -12.57
N ARG A 119 9.25 2.18 -12.85
CA ARG A 119 10.00 1.98 -14.10
C ARG A 119 9.06 2.02 -15.30
N PRO A 120 9.58 2.27 -16.53
CA PRO A 120 8.76 2.14 -17.73
C PRO A 120 8.17 0.73 -17.84
N GLY A 121 6.84 0.65 -17.92
CA GLY A 121 6.11 -0.63 -17.92
C GLY A 121 5.82 -1.21 -16.53
N GLY A 122 6.29 -0.56 -15.46
CA GLY A 122 5.92 -0.88 -14.09
C GLY A 122 4.43 -0.63 -13.83
N THR A 123 3.88 -1.30 -12.82
CA THR A 123 2.43 -1.30 -12.56
C THR A 123 2.11 -0.99 -11.12
N CYS A 124 1.04 -0.23 -10.90
CA CYS A 124 0.45 -0.03 -9.58
C CYS A 124 -0.71 -1.02 -9.35
N MET A 125 -0.74 -1.65 -8.19
CA MET A 125 -1.81 -2.55 -7.75
C MET A 125 -2.46 -1.98 -6.47
N LEU A 126 -3.73 -1.62 -6.58
CA LEU A 126 -4.49 -1.05 -5.47
C LEU A 126 -5.59 -2.03 -5.04
N ALA A 127 -5.54 -2.47 -3.79
CA ALA A 127 -6.62 -3.23 -3.18
C ALA A 127 -7.45 -2.30 -2.29
N MET A 128 -8.74 -2.14 -2.62
CA MET A 128 -9.67 -1.31 -1.87
C MET A 128 -10.71 -2.20 -1.19
N SER A 129 -11.13 -1.83 0.02
CA SER A 129 -12.28 -2.48 0.68
C SER A 129 -13.54 -1.65 0.43
N ASN A 130 -14.65 -2.33 0.19
CA ASN A 130 -15.98 -1.73 0.16
C ASN A 130 -16.50 -1.36 1.58
N ARG A 131 -15.83 -1.78 2.65
CA ARG A 131 -16.08 -1.29 4.03
C ARG A 131 -15.35 0.03 4.26
N CYS A 132 -15.81 1.07 3.57
CA CYS A 132 -15.36 2.42 3.80
C CYS A 132 -15.95 2.95 5.12
N PHE A 133 -15.12 3.42 6.05
CA PHE A 133 -15.60 4.17 7.22
C PHE A 133 -16.04 5.57 6.76
N PRO A 134 -17.35 5.90 6.71
CA PRO A 134 -17.84 7.10 6.02
C PRO A 134 -17.33 8.43 6.59
N THR A 135 -16.78 8.42 7.81
CA THR A 135 -16.21 9.59 8.47
C THR A 135 -14.81 9.97 7.99
N LYS A 136 -14.16 9.16 7.14
CA LYS A 136 -12.79 9.39 6.67
C LYS A 136 -12.61 9.42 5.14
N ALA A 137 -13.60 9.01 4.36
CA ALA A 137 -13.51 9.13 2.90
C ALA A 137 -13.69 10.57 2.44
N PHE A 138 -12.76 11.04 1.61
CA PHE A 138 -12.98 12.25 0.82
C PHE A 138 -14.20 12.05 -0.08
N ARG A 139 -15.06 13.08 -0.14
CA ARG A 139 -16.35 13.13 -0.86
C ARG A 139 -16.35 12.58 -2.29
N ILE A 140 -15.20 12.53 -2.98
CA ILE A 140 -15.07 12.00 -4.34
C ILE A 140 -15.32 10.48 -4.39
N TRP A 141 -14.87 9.72 -3.39
CA TRP A 141 -14.99 8.25 -3.39
C TRP A 141 -16.38 7.75 -2.98
N LEU A 142 -17.16 8.60 -2.29
CA LEU A 142 -18.54 8.30 -1.91
C LEU A 142 -19.55 8.47 -3.06
N MET A 143 -19.11 8.95 -4.24
CA MET A 143 -19.99 9.15 -5.41
C MET A 143 -19.91 8.04 -6.46
N THR A 144 -19.08 7.01 -6.27
CA THR A 144 -19.14 5.79 -7.09
C THR A 144 -20.21 4.86 -6.55
N SER A 145 -21.38 4.86 -7.19
CA SER A 145 -22.43 3.86 -6.96
C SER A 145 -22.00 2.50 -7.53
N GLU A 146 -22.33 1.41 -6.85
CA GLU A 146 -22.14 0.01 -7.30
C GLU A 146 -23.05 -0.37 -8.48
N TYR A 147 -22.91 0.32 -9.62
CA TYR A 147 -23.51 -0.12 -10.88
C TYR A 147 -22.58 0.16 -12.06
N LEU A 148 -21.86 -0.88 -12.48
CA LEU A 148 -21.81 -1.36 -13.87
C LEU A 148 -21.58 -2.88 -13.86
#